data_AF-D4HYL9-F1
#
_entry.id   AF-D4HYL9-F1
#
_cell.length_a   1.000
_cell.length_b   1.000
_cell.length_c   1.000
_cell.angle_alpha   90.00
_cell.angle_beta   90.00
_cell.angle_gamma   90.00
#
_symmetry.space_group_name_H-M   'P 1'
#
loop_
_entity.id
_entity.type
_entity.pdbx_description
1 polymer ?
#
loop_
_entity_poly.entity_id
_entity_poly.type
_entity_poly.pdbx_seq_one_letter_code
_entity_poly.pdbx_strand_id
1 'polypeptide(L)'
;MREAQPELELISKTKKMHREFLGKAGEIITDAGGKISERLGEGYHQVAKEIADNIKNFQGKKIRSFDEAIASLNKITANPAMKFNSSDKAVIVNAWKQVNAKDMAEKLGNLSKAFKVSEIILKVEKIREKSVEGI
;
A
#
# COMPACT_ATOMS: atom_id res chain seq x y z
N MET A 1 12.41 -35.44 -18.40
CA MET A 1 11.48 -35.28 -17.26
C MET A 1 12.11 -34.77 -15.95
N ARG A 2 13.45 -34.69 -15.79
CA ARG A 2 14.10 -34.19 -14.55
C ARG A 2 14.09 -32.66 -14.37
N GLU A 3 13.93 -31.88 -15.43
CA GLU A 3 14.01 -30.41 -15.38
C GLU A 3 12.68 -29.70 -15.03
N ALA A 4 11.53 -30.39 -15.13
CA ALA A 4 10.22 -29.77 -14.89
C ALA A 4 9.85 -29.62 -13.40
N GLN A 5 10.45 -30.43 -12.51
CA GLN A 5 10.11 -30.41 -11.08
C GLN A 5 10.58 -29.14 -10.35
N PRO A 6 11.84 -28.66 -10.53
CA PRO A 6 12.31 -27.43 -9.90
C PRO A 6 11.55 -26.18 -10.35
N GLU A 7 11.17 -26.12 -11.63
CA GLU A 7 10.42 -24.98 -12.18
C GLU A 7 9.01 -24.90 -11.59
N LEU A 8 8.30 -26.03 -11.51
CA LEU A 8 6.97 -26.10 -10.89
C LEU A 8 7.01 -25.73 -9.41
N GLU A 9 8.05 -26.16 -8.69
CA GLU A 9 8.24 -25.80 -7.29
C GLU A 9 8.46 -24.29 -7.12
N LEU A 10 9.31 -23.67 -7.95
CA LEU A 10 9.56 -22.22 -7.93
C LEU A 10 8.29 -21.40 -8.24
N ILE A 11 7.51 -21.83 -9.23
CA ILE A 11 6.23 -21.21 -9.57
C ILE A 11 5.26 -21.29 -8.39
N SER A 12 5.15 -22.47 -7.77
CA SER A 12 4.27 -22.68 -6.62
C SER A 12 4.64 -21.78 -5.43
N LYS A 13 5.95 -21.67 -5.14
CA LYS A 13 6.49 -20.83 -4.07
C LYS A 13 6.23 -19.35 -4.34
N THR A 14 6.45 -18.90 -5.57
CA THR A 14 6.19 -17.51 -5.99
C THR A 14 4.72 -17.17 -5.88
N LYS A 15 3.83 -18.06 -6.34
CA LYS A 15 2.37 -17.88 -6.20
C LYS A 15 1.95 -17.79 -4.73
N LYS A 16 2.53 -18.62 -3.86
CA LYS A 16 2.25 -18.60 -2.42
C LYS A 16 2.71 -17.30 -1.77
N MET A 17 3.94 -16.85 -2.02
CA MET A 17 4.46 -15.58 -1.50
C MET A 17 3.63 -14.39 -1.98
N HIS A 18 3.20 -14.39 -3.25
CA HIS A 18 2.34 -13.32 -3.77
C HIS A 18 0.97 -13.30 -3.07
N ARG A 19 0.33 -14.45 -2.83
CA ARG A 19 -0.92 -14.50 -2.05
C ARG A 19 -0.72 -14.00 -0.61
N GLU A 20 0.37 -14.38 0.02
CA GLU A 20 0.70 -13.93 1.37
C GLU A 20 0.89 -12.40 1.42
N PHE A 21 1.62 -11.84 0.45
CA PHE A 21 1.77 -10.39 0.29
C PHE A 21 0.42 -9.68 0.15
N LEU A 22 -0.45 -10.16 -0.76
CA LEU A 22 -1.77 -9.56 -0.99
C LEU A 22 -2.68 -9.69 0.24
N GLY A 23 -2.65 -10.83 0.93
CA GLY A 23 -3.37 -11.04 2.18
C GLY A 23 -2.97 -10.01 3.23
N LYS A 24 -1.67 -9.89 3.49
CA LYS A 24 -1.13 -8.95 4.48
C LYS A 24 -1.31 -7.48 4.09
N ALA A 25 -1.19 -7.14 2.82
CA ALA A 25 -1.50 -5.80 2.35
C ALA A 25 -2.98 -5.45 2.58
N GLY A 26 -3.90 -6.38 2.32
CA GLY A 26 -5.32 -6.21 2.61
C GLY A 26 -5.63 -6.08 4.11
N GLU A 27 -4.95 -6.84 4.97
CA GLU A 27 -5.05 -6.69 6.43
C GLU A 27 -4.62 -5.28 6.87
N ILE A 28 -3.47 -4.77 6.41
CA ILE A 28 -3.01 -3.41 6.72
C ILE A 28 -4.04 -2.35 6.33
N ILE A 29 -4.64 -2.46 5.15
CA ILE A 29 -5.68 -1.53 4.69
C ILE A 29 -6.95 -1.63 5.54
N THR A 30 -7.33 -2.85 5.95
CA THR A 30 -8.51 -3.05 6.81
C THR A 30 -8.28 -2.45 8.19
N ASP A 31 -7.10 -2.65 8.78
CA ASP A 31 -6.74 -2.14 10.11
C ASP A 31 -6.66 -0.60 10.11
N ALA A 32 -5.99 -0.02 9.11
CA ALA A 32 -5.95 1.43 8.93
C ALA A 32 -7.35 2.01 8.66
N GLY A 33 -8.14 1.29 7.84
CA GLY A 33 -9.54 1.56 7.55
C GLY A 33 -10.38 1.69 8.81
N GLY A 34 -10.32 0.67 9.67
CA GLY A 34 -10.99 0.63 10.96
C GLY A 34 -10.61 1.82 11.83
N LYS A 35 -9.31 2.08 11.99
CA LYS A 35 -8.81 3.19 12.82
C LYS A 35 -9.29 4.56 12.36
N ILE A 36 -9.25 4.83 11.06
CA ILE A 36 -9.65 6.12 10.50
C ILE A 36 -11.18 6.26 10.52
N SER A 37 -11.93 5.17 10.34
CA SER A 37 -13.39 5.16 10.38
C SER A 37 -13.97 5.53 11.75
N GLU A 38 -13.19 5.39 12.84
CA GLU A 38 -13.55 5.91 14.17
C GLU A 38 -13.83 7.43 14.14
N ARG A 39 -13.29 8.14 13.15
CA ARG A 39 -13.51 9.58 12.92
C ARG A 39 -14.35 9.88 11.67
N LEU A 40 -14.18 9.10 10.59
CA LEU A 40 -14.83 9.37 9.30
C LEU A 40 -16.12 8.58 9.06
N GLY A 41 -16.48 7.70 9.98
CA GLY A 41 -17.74 6.94 9.95
C GLY A 41 -17.73 5.72 9.02
N GLU A 42 -18.87 5.03 9.01
CA GLU A 42 -19.04 3.72 8.34
C GLU A 42 -18.82 3.78 6.82
N GLY A 43 -19.12 4.91 6.17
CA GLY A 43 -18.88 5.06 4.73
C GLY A 43 -17.39 4.90 4.37
N TYR A 44 -16.49 5.43 5.20
CA TYR A 44 -15.05 5.24 5.02
C TYR A 44 -14.65 3.78 5.27
N HIS A 45 -15.21 3.15 6.30
CA HIS A 45 -14.95 1.75 6.64
C HIS A 45 -15.31 0.80 5.49
N GLN A 46 -16.47 1.01 4.87
CA GLN A 46 -16.94 0.20 3.75
C GLN A 46 -16.01 0.30 2.53
N VAL A 47 -15.60 1.53 2.18
CA VAL A 47 -14.64 1.74 1.09
C VAL A 47 -13.29 1.10 1.40
N ALA A 48 -12.80 1.21 2.63
CA ALA A 48 -11.54 0.58 3.04
C ALA A 48 -11.61 -0.96 2.93
N LYS A 49 -12.72 -1.57 3.34
CA LYS A 49 -12.98 -3.01 3.16
C LYS A 49 -12.99 -3.41 1.69
N GLU A 50 -13.68 -2.65 0.84
CA GLU A 50 -13.72 -2.91 -0.59
C GLU A 50 -12.31 -2.86 -1.22
N ILE A 51 -11.50 -1.86 -0.85
CA ILE A 51 -10.11 -1.76 -1.29
C ILE A 51 -9.30 -2.98 -0.81
N ALA A 52 -9.43 -3.36 0.47
CA ALA A 52 -8.74 -4.51 1.02
C ALA A 52 -9.12 -5.81 0.30
N ASP A 53 -10.40 -6.02 0.00
CA ASP A 53 -10.87 -7.20 -0.72
C ASP A 53 -10.40 -7.21 -2.17
N ASN A 54 -10.36 -6.06 -2.84
CA ASN A 54 -9.77 -5.93 -4.16
C ASN A 54 -8.28 -6.28 -4.17
N ILE A 55 -7.53 -5.88 -3.14
CA ILE A 55 -6.10 -6.22 -2.97
C ILE A 55 -5.93 -7.73 -2.75
N LYS A 56 -6.70 -8.34 -1.83
CA LYS A 56 -6.63 -9.79 -1.57
C LYS A 56 -6.90 -10.62 -2.83
N ASN A 57 -7.77 -10.12 -3.70
CA ASN A 57 -8.14 -10.73 -4.98
C ASN A 57 -7.36 -10.19 -6.19
N PHE A 58 -6.18 -9.60 -5.98
CA PHE A 58 -5.39 -8.97 -7.04
C PHE A 58 -4.42 -9.93 -7.76
N GLN A 59 -4.34 -11.20 -7.34
CA GLN A 59 -3.39 -12.15 -7.91
C GLN A 59 -3.60 -12.30 -9.44
N GLY A 60 -2.52 -12.10 -10.21
CA GLY A 60 -2.54 -12.21 -11.67
C GLY A 60 -3.08 -10.97 -12.40
N LYS A 61 -3.54 -9.95 -11.67
CA LYS A 61 -3.95 -8.66 -12.24
C LYS A 61 -2.75 -7.71 -12.35
N LYS A 62 -2.94 -6.63 -13.11
CA LYS A 62 -1.96 -5.54 -13.27
C LYS A 62 -2.50 -4.28 -12.63
N ILE A 63 -1.61 -3.51 -12.00
CA ILE A 63 -1.95 -2.14 -11.59
C ILE A 63 -2.31 -1.32 -12.83
N ARG A 64 -3.18 -0.32 -12.63
CA ARG A 64 -3.57 0.60 -13.69
C ARG A 64 -2.35 1.36 -14.23
N SER A 65 -2.46 1.84 -15.46
CA SER A 65 -1.44 2.71 -16.04
C SER A 65 -1.32 4.02 -15.26
N PHE A 66 -0.22 4.72 -15.47
CA PHE A 66 0.03 6.02 -14.83
C PHE A 66 -1.10 7.02 -15.14
N ASP A 67 -1.50 7.14 -16.41
CA ASP A 67 -2.53 8.09 -16.84
C ASP A 67 -3.90 7.77 -16.23
N GLU A 68 -4.29 6.49 -16.20
CA GLU A 68 -5.55 6.05 -15.57
C GLU A 68 -5.55 6.32 -14.06
N ALA A 69 -4.41 6.10 -13.40
CA ALA A 69 -4.26 6.33 -11.96
C ALA A 69 -4.33 7.83 -11.62
N ILE A 70 -3.62 8.68 -12.36
CA ILE A 70 -3.63 10.14 -12.16
C ILE A 70 -5.01 10.72 -12.48
N ALA A 71 -5.65 10.29 -13.56
CA ALA A 71 -7.02 10.71 -13.88
C ALA A 71 -8.01 10.39 -12.74
N SER A 72 -7.82 9.24 -12.07
CA SER A 72 -8.64 8.87 -10.92
C SER A 72 -8.31 9.69 -9.68
N LEU A 73 -7.02 9.90 -9.38
CA LEU A 73 -6.57 10.70 -8.25
C LEU A 73 -7.06 12.15 -8.35
N ASN A 74 -6.99 12.74 -9.55
CA ASN A 74 -7.43 14.10 -9.81
C ASN A 74 -8.91 14.33 -9.50
N LYS A 75 -9.77 13.31 -9.68
CA LYS A 75 -11.19 13.43 -9.28
C LYS A 75 -11.37 13.63 -7.77
N ILE A 76 -10.46 13.09 -6.96
CA ILE A 76 -10.47 13.26 -5.50
C ILE A 76 -9.78 14.56 -5.11
N THR A 77 -8.57 14.82 -5.61
CA THR A 77 -7.78 15.98 -5.20
C THR A 77 -8.31 17.31 -5.73
N ALA A 78 -9.04 17.30 -6.84
CA ALA A 78 -9.72 18.49 -7.37
C ALA A 78 -11.05 18.81 -6.65
N ASN A 79 -11.55 17.91 -5.80
CA ASN A 79 -12.78 18.17 -5.04
C ASN A 79 -12.54 19.30 -4.03
N PRO A 80 -13.28 20.43 -4.08
CA PRO A 80 -13.12 21.54 -3.14
C PRO A 80 -13.30 21.13 -1.67
N ALA A 81 -14.10 20.09 -1.39
CA ALA A 81 -14.31 19.56 -0.05
C ALA A 81 -13.11 18.75 0.48
N MET A 82 -12.15 18.38 -0.36
CA MET A 82 -10.91 17.67 0.01
C MET A 82 -9.74 18.61 0.34
N LYS A 83 -9.99 19.92 0.45
CA LYS A 83 -8.94 20.91 0.76
C LYS A 83 -8.54 20.85 2.24
N PHE A 84 -7.25 20.67 2.49
CA PHE A 84 -6.65 20.81 3.83
C PHE A 84 -6.11 22.24 4.03
N ASN A 85 -6.23 22.74 5.25
CA ASN A 85 -5.58 24.00 5.64
C ASN A 85 -4.06 23.81 5.81
N SER A 86 -3.31 24.91 5.87
CA SER A 86 -1.84 24.89 5.95
C SER A 86 -1.32 24.24 7.23
N SER A 87 -2.05 24.33 8.35
CA SER A 87 -1.65 23.73 9.62
C SER A 87 -1.73 22.20 9.54
N ASP A 88 -2.84 21.66 9.04
CA ASP A 88 -3.04 20.22 8.88
C ASP A 88 -2.01 19.64 7.90
N LYS A 89 -1.76 20.34 6.79
CA LYS A 89 -0.69 19.96 5.84
C LYS A 89 0.67 19.87 6.54
N ALA A 90 1.04 20.88 7.33
CA ALA A 90 2.31 20.89 8.06
C ALA A 90 2.43 19.72 9.04
N VAL A 91 1.35 19.38 9.76
CA VAL A 91 1.31 18.22 10.66
C VAL A 91 1.53 16.92 9.90
N ILE A 92 0.84 16.72 8.77
CA ILE A 92 0.98 15.50 7.95
C ILE A 92 2.40 15.41 7.35
N VAL A 93 2.97 16.52 6.84
CA VAL A 93 4.35 16.55 6.34
C VAL A 93 5.34 16.20 7.45
N ASN A 94 5.16 16.74 8.65
CA ASN A 94 6.04 16.44 9.77
C ASN A 94 5.93 14.96 10.21
N ALA A 95 4.72 14.38 10.17
CA ALA A 95 4.53 12.95 10.41
C ALA A 95 5.30 12.09 9.39
N TRP A 96 5.26 12.43 8.10
CA TRP A 96 6.06 11.74 7.08
C TRP A 96 7.56 11.88 7.33
N LYS A 97 8.04 13.07 7.69
CA LYS A 97 9.48 13.29 7.99
C LYS A 97 10.00 12.47 9.18
N GLN A 98 9.12 12.05 10.09
CA GLN A 98 9.46 11.17 11.21
C GLN A 98 9.54 9.69 10.82
N VAL A 99 9.11 9.31 9.61
CA VAL A 99 9.21 7.93 9.13
C VAL A 99 10.67 7.57 8.85
N ASN A 100 11.19 6.64 9.65
CA ASN A 100 12.46 5.98 9.41
C ASN A 100 12.27 4.81 8.43
N ALA A 101 12.89 4.88 7.25
CA ALA A 101 12.70 3.88 6.22
C ALA A 101 13.29 2.51 6.54
N LYS A 102 14.40 2.46 7.31
CA LYS A 102 15.00 1.21 7.75
C LYS A 102 14.05 0.47 8.70
N ASP A 103 13.53 1.19 9.69
CA ASP A 103 12.60 0.62 10.68
C ASP A 103 11.30 0.16 10.02
N MET A 104 10.78 0.94 9.06
CA MET A 104 9.59 0.56 8.29
C MET A 104 9.84 -0.70 7.45
N ALA A 105 10.98 -0.79 6.74
CA ALA A 105 11.35 -1.97 5.97
C ALA A 105 11.47 -3.22 6.87
N GLU A 106 12.05 -3.08 8.06
CA GLU A 106 12.14 -4.16 9.03
C GLU A 106 10.76 -4.59 9.53
N LYS A 107 9.90 -3.64 9.92
CA LYS A 107 8.52 -3.92 10.33
C LYS A 107 7.72 -4.64 9.24
N LEU A 108 7.81 -4.19 7.99
CA LEU A 108 7.19 -4.87 6.85
C LEU A 108 7.72 -6.29 6.66
N GLY A 109 9.04 -6.47 6.77
CA GLY A 109 9.67 -7.79 6.70
C GLY A 109 9.28 -8.73 7.85
N ASN A 110 8.94 -8.18 9.01
CA ASN A 110 8.45 -8.94 10.17
C ASN A 110 6.96 -9.32 10.03
N LEU A 111 6.16 -8.53 9.31
CA LEU A 111 4.78 -8.87 8.97
C LEU A 111 4.69 -10.06 8.00
N SER A 112 5.56 -10.09 7.00
CA SER A 112 5.71 -11.23 6.11
C SER A 112 7.04 -11.19 5.37
N LYS A 113 7.63 -12.38 5.16
CA LYS A 113 8.81 -12.54 4.29
C LYS A 113 8.53 -12.06 2.86
N ALA A 114 7.27 -12.03 2.42
CA ALA A 114 6.90 -11.56 1.09
C ALA A 114 7.14 -10.06 0.87
N PHE A 115 7.27 -9.26 1.93
CA PHE A 115 7.68 -7.85 1.83
C PHE A 115 9.20 -7.63 1.75
N LYS A 116 10.01 -8.68 1.97
CA LYS A 116 11.48 -8.60 1.91
C LYS A 116 11.96 -8.62 0.46
N VAL A 117 11.70 -7.54 -0.25
CA VAL A 117 12.16 -7.31 -1.63
C VAL A 117 13.44 -6.50 -1.65
N SER A 118 14.21 -6.63 -2.74
CA SER A 118 15.41 -5.83 -2.95
C SER A 118 15.10 -4.34 -2.86
N GLU A 119 16.03 -3.60 -2.25
CA GLU A 119 15.97 -2.13 -2.14
C GLU A 119 14.72 -1.59 -1.43
N ILE A 120 14.05 -2.40 -0.59
CA ILE A 120 12.84 -1.98 0.11
C ILE A 120 13.05 -0.68 0.92
N ILE A 121 14.23 -0.48 1.51
CA ILE A 121 14.58 0.76 2.22
C ILE A 121 14.51 1.96 1.28
N LEU A 122 15.13 1.86 0.09
CA LEU A 122 15.09 2.92 -0.93
C LEU A 122 13.67 3.17 -1.43
N LYS A 123 12.86 2.11 -1.59
CA LYS A 123 11.45 2.25 -2.00
C LYS A 123 10.64 2.99 -0.95
N VAL A 124 10.82 2.68 0.34
CA VAL A 124 10.17 3.40 1.44
C VAL A 124 10.63 4.86 1.50
N GLU A 125 11.92 5.12 1.37
CA GLU A 125 12.48 6.47 1.29
C GLU A 125 11.82 7.30 0.16
N LYS A 126 11.72 6.71 -1.04
CA LYS A 126 11.09 7.37 -2.19
C LYS A 126 9.60 7.65 -1.97
N ILE A 127 8.88 6.73 -1.34
CA ILE A 127 7.47 6.96 -0.96
C ILE A 127 7.39 8.13 0.03
N ARG A 128 8.26 8.18 1.05
CA ARG A 128 8.29 9.30 2.02
C ARG A 128 8.54 10.64 1.31
N GLU A 129 9.58 10.72 0.50
CA GLU A 129 9.95 11.94 -0.25
C GLU A 129 8.80 12.42 -1.14
N LYS A 130 8.22 11.51 -1.95
CA LYS A 130 7.15 11.87 -2.90
C LYS A 130 5.82 12.15 -2.23
N SER A 131 5.53 11.54 -1.08
CA SER A 131 4.38 11.91 -0.26
C SER A 131 4.52 13.34 0.29
N VAL A 132 5.71 13.73 0.76
CA VAL A 132 5.98 15.10 1.23
C VAL A 132 5.85 16.12 0.11
N GLU A 133 6.35 15.82 -1.09
CA GLU A 133 6.26 16.70 -2.27
C GLU A 133 4.82 16.95 -2.72
N GLY A 134 3.92 15.96 -2.54
CA GLY A 134 2.54 16.04 -3.03
C GLY A 134 1.52 16.70 -2.08
N ILE A 135 1.90 17.00 -0.83
CA ILE A 135 1.01 17.60 0.20
C ILE A 135 1.10 19.12 0.18
#